data_AF-A0A7J2IVH1-F1
#
_entry.id   AF-A0A7J2IVH1-F1
#
_cell.length_a   1.000
_cell.length_b   1.000
_cell.length_c   1.000
_cell.angle_alpha   90.00
_cell.angle_beta   90.00
_cell.angle_gamma   90.00
#
_symmetry.space_group_name_H-M   'P 1'
#
loop_
_entity.id
_entity.type
_entity.pdbx_description
1 polymer ?
#
loop_
_entity_poly.entity_id
_entity_poly.type
_entity_poly.pdbx_seq_one_letter_code
_entity_poly.pdbx_strand_id
1 'polypeptide(L)'
;MASGEVEVSPTIRGDKVVRLVVCGVEWPLRAEIPLSEFARIVESIKLLAKYVDFTGMLGPRAGGGRVPAPWTEEELEAFLAERTAGQRAFLELLARKGRVARDEVVRELREALADPSFGSRDLAGLIAGISMRIGNLGKEPLFRVERRRVGGRLMGFYEVSSKYRELLLKLLSGES
;
A
#
# COMPACT_ATOMS: atom_id res chain seq x y z
N MET A 1 -21.67 -18.50 0.05
CA MET A 1 -21.04 -17.24 -0.40
C MET A 1 -21.12 -16.29 0.77
N ALA A 2 -20.00 -16.03 1.43
CA ALA A 2 -19.98 -15.28 2.69
C ALA A 2 -20.36 -13.81 2.42
N SER A 3 -21.43 -13.34 3.05
CA SER A 3 -21.78 -11.93 3.12
C SER A 3 -20.63 -11.20 3.82
N GLY A 4 -19.74 -10.57 3.05
CA GLY A 4 -18.72 -9.69 3.59
C GLY A 4 -19.42 -8.55 4.32
N GLU A 5 -19.40 -8.61 5.65
CA GLU A 5 -20.01 -7.58 6.48
C GLU A 5 -19.19 -6.29 6.30
N VAL A 6 -19.85 -5.23 5.84
CA VAL A 6 -19.20 -3.94 5.56
C VAL A 6 -18.83 -3.30 6.89
N GLU A 7 -17.54 -3.28 7.20
CA GLU A 7 -17.01 -2.69 8.42
C GLU A 7 -17.05 -1.16 8.31
N VAL A 8 -17.79 -0.49 9.20
CA VAL A 8 -17.85 0.97 9.28
C VAL A 8 -17.41 1.41 10.67
N SER A 9 -16.30 2.14 10.73
CA SER A 9 -15.63 2.61 11.93
C SER A 9 -15.62 4.14 12.01
N PRO A 10 -16.56 4.77 12.74
CA PRO A 10 -16.55 6.21 12.96
C PRO A 10 -15.61 6.62 14.11
N THR A 11 -15.11 7.85 14.07
CA THR A 11 -14.60 8.57 15.25
C THR A 11 -15.58 9.66 15.63
N ILE A 12 -16.08 9.61 16.86
CA ILE A 12 -17.13 10.51 17.37
C ILE A 12 -16.50 11.56 18.29
N ARG A 13 -16.91 12.81 18.13
CA ARG A 13 -16.59 13.91 19.04
C ARG A 13 -17.86 14.69 19.32
N GLY A 14 -18.33 14.63 20.57
CA GLY A 14 -19.62 15.20 20.94
C GLY A 14 -20.76 14.49 20.21
N ASP A 15 -21.58 15.25 19.50
CA ASP A 15 -22.77 14.80 18.76
C ASP A 15 -22.50 14.54 17.26
N LYS A 16 -21.24 14.47 16.86
CA LYS A 16 -20.85 14.34 15.45
C LYS A 16 -19.77 13.29 15.20
N VAL A 17 -19.80 12.73 14.00
CA VAL A 17 -18.71 11.91 13.44
C VAL A 17 -17.75 12.83 12.70
N VAL A 18 -16.52 12.89 13.20
CA VAL A 18 -15.44 13.75 12.65
C VAL A 18 -14.50 12.99 11.73
N ARG A 19 -14.55 11.65 11.75
CA ARG A 19 -13.75 10.77 10.90
C ARG A 19 -14.53 9.50 10.61
N LEU A 20 -14.45 9.00 9.39
CA LEU A 20 -15.14 7.78 8.97
C LEU A 20 -14.17 6.86 8.25
N VAL A 21 -14.09 5.61 8.71
CA VAL A 21 -13.31 4.55 8.06
C VAL A 21 -14.28 3.45 7.62
N VAL A 22 -14.27 3.09 6.33
CA VAL A 22 -15.12 2.02 5.77
C VAL A 22 -14.19 0.96 5.18
N CYS A 23 -14.32 -0.29 5.62
CA CYS A 23 -13.44 -1.40 5.20
C CYS A 23 -11.95 -1.06 5.29
N GLY A 24 -11.54 -0.38 6.37
CA GLY A 24 -10.15 0.06 6.59
C GLY A 24 -9.72 1.30 5.79
N VAL A 25 -10.59 1.86 4.94
CA VAL A 25 -10.36 3.06 4.13
C VAL A 25 -10.92 4.29 4.82
N GLU A 26 -10.08 5.28 5.12
CA GLU A 26 -10.55 6.57 5.64
C GLU A 26 -11.18 7.41 4.52
N TRP A 27 -12.45 7.78 4.72
CA TRP A 27 -13.21 8.60 3.79
C TRP A 27 -13.02 10.08 4.13
N PRO A 28 -12.58 10.93 3.18
CA PRO A 28 -12.43 12.36 3.42
C PRO A 28 -13.80 13.02 3.52
N LEU A 29 -14.23 13.31 4.76
CA LEU A 29 -15.50 13.98 5.02
C LEU A 29 -15.41 15.46 4.58
N ARG A 30 -16.37 15.92 3.79
CA ARG A 30 -16.49 17.34 3.42
C ARG A 30 -16.98 18.21 4.59
N ALA A 31 -17.72 17.60 5.51
CA ALA A 31 -18.22 18.19 6.73
C ALA A 31 -18.38 17.09 7.78
N GLU A 32 -18.41 17.47 9.05
CA GLU A 32 -18.74 16.57 10.15
C GLU A 32 -20.17 16.03 9.96
N ILE A 33 -20.37 14.74 10.24
CA ILE A 33 -21.69 14.11 10.09
C ILE A 33 -22.42 14.16 11.44
N PRO A 34 -23.63 14.73 11.53
CA PRO A 34 -24.45 14.65 12.74
C PRO A 34 -24.77 13.19 13.10
N LEU A 35 -24.69 12.82 14.38
CA LEU A 35 -25.01 11.45 14.81
C LEU A 35 -26.43 11.03 14.48
N SER A 36 -27.37 11.98 14.45
CA SER A 36 -28.76 11.76 14.03
C SER A 36 -28.89 11.24 12.59
N GLU A 37 -27.94 11.58 11.72
CA GLU A 37 -27.93 11.17 10.31
C GLU A 37 -27.08 9.92 10.07
N PHE A 38 -26.19 9.60 11.01
CA PHE A 38 -25.14 8.60 10.79
C PHE A 38 -25.70 7.19 10.50
N ALA A 39 -26.78 6.78 11.15
CA ALA A 39 -27.40 5.47 10.90
C ALA A 39 -27.84 5.29 9.44
N ARG A 40 -28.45 6.33 8.84
CA ARG A 40 -28.88 6.31 7.43
C ARG A 40 -27.70 6.26 6.47
N ILE A 41 -26.59 6.91 6.83
CA ILE A 41 -25.35 6.88 6.05
C ILE A 41 -24.75 5.47 6.08
N VAL A 42 -24.72 4.81 7.24
CA VAL A 42 -24.25 3.42 7.36
C VAL A 42 -25.09 2.48 6.50
N GLU A 43 -26.41 2.61 6.47
CA GLU A 43 -27.28 1.81 5.61
C GLU A 43 -27.00 2.03 4.13
N SER A 44 -26.79 3.29 3.73
CA SER A 44 -26.44 3.66 2.35
C SER A 44 -25.08 3.06 1.95
N ILE A 45 -24.09 3.08 2.85
CA ILE A 45 -22.78 2.46 2.63
C ILE A 45 -22.94 0.94 2.45
N LYS A 46 -23.74 0.29 3.28
CA LYS A 46 -24.02 -1.16 3.16
C LYS A 46 -24.73 -1.49 1.84
N LEU A 47 -25.63 -0.63 1.37
CA LEU A 47 -26.29 -0.80 0.07
C LEU A 47 -25.28 -0.67 -1.07
N LEU A 48 -24.42 0.35 -1.02
CA LEU A 48 -23.38 0.60 -2.03
C LEU A 48 -22.37 -0.56 -2.11
N ALA A 49 -22.02 -1.20 -1.00
CA ALA A 49 -21.10 -2.35 -0.99
C ALA A 49 -21.54 -3.53 -1.86
N LYS A 50 -22.84 -3.64 -2.18
CA LYS A 50 -23.34 -4.69 -3.08
C LYS A 50 -22.85 -4.50 -4.52
N TYR A 51 -22.46 -3.28 -4.88
CA TYR A 51 -22.11 -2.89 -6.24
C TYR A 51 -20.70 -2.32 -6.35
N VAL A 52 -20.13 -1.84 -5.24
CA VAL A 52 -18.89 -1.07 -5.24
C VAL A 52 -17.85 -1.71 -4.33
N ASP A 53 -16.67 -1.99 -4.88
CA ASP A 53 -15.50 -2.38 -4.09
C ASP A 53 -14.87 -1.15 -3.42
N PHE A 54 -15.20 -0.96 -2.14
CA PHE A 54 -14.66 0.14 -1.33
C PHE A 54 -13.14 0.10 -1.18
N THR A 55 -12.53 -1.09 -1.20
CA THR A 55 -11.08 -1.22 -1.05
C THR A 55 -10.35 -0.84 -2.33
N GLY A 56 -10.96 -1.11 -3.50
CA GLY A 56 -10.48 -0.68 -4.80
C GLY A 56 -10.65 0.81 -5.10
N MET A 57 -11.50 1.54 -4.37
CA MET A 57 -11.71 2.98 -4.57
C MET A 57 -10.59 3.87 -4.02
N LEU A 58 -9.69 3.34 -3.19
CA LEU A 58 -8.40 3.97 -2.95
C LEU A 58 -7.45 3.67 -4.12
N GLY A 59 -7.72 4.31 -5.26
CA GLY A 59 -6.68 4.58 -6.22
C GLY A 59 -5.57 5.42 -5.58
N PRO A 60 -4.32 5.32 -6.07
CA PRO A 60 -3.17 6.01 -5.47
C PRO A 60 -3.48 7.50 -5.31
N ARG A 61 -3.27 8.02 -4.11
CA ARG A 61 -3.46 9.43 -3.80
C ARG A 61 -2.78 10.31 -4.86
N ALA A 62 -3.57 11.25 -5.40
CA ALA A 62 -3.17 12.40 -6.22
C ALA A 62 -2.61 12.10 -7.63
N GLY A 63 -3.52 11.89 -8.58
CA GLY A 63 -3.26 11.96 -10.02
C GLY A 63 -4.50 11.47 -10.75
N GLY A 64 -5.31 12.39 -11.28
CA GLY A 64 -6.67 12.10 -11.75
C GLY A 64 -6.75 10.90 -12.69
N GLY A 65 -7.68 9.97 -12.42
CA GLY A 65 -8.41 9.10 -13.36
C GLY A 65 -7.63 8.30 -14.41
N ARG A 66 -6.29 8.31 -14.42
CA ARG A 66 -5.48 7.60 -15.41
C ARG A 66 -5.16 6.22 -14.88
N VAL A 67 -5.54 5.21 -15.66
CA VAL A 67 -5.02 3.85 -15.49
C VAL A 67 -3.49 3.96 -15.49
N PRO A 68 -2.80 3.51 -14.42
CA PRO A 68 -1.36 3.59 -14.36
C PRO A 68 -0.74 2.89 -15.57
N ALA A 69 0.22 3.55 -16.21
CA ALA A 69 0.89 2.98 -17.38
C ALA A 69 1.82 1.84 -16.95
N PRO A 70 1.92 0.77 -17.74
CA PRO A 70 2.92 -0.26 -17.49
C PRO A 70 4.34 0.32 -17.62
N TRP A 71 5.27 -0.29 -16.89
CA TRP A 71 6.71 -0.08 -17.09
C TRP A 71 7.18 -0.74 -18.38
N THR A 72 7.97 -0.02 -19.19
CA THR A 72 8.93 -0.65 -20.09
C THR A 72 10.21 -1.04 -19.34
N GLU A 73 11.05 -1.84 -19.97
CA GLU A 73 12.36 -2.22 -19.41
C GLU A 73 13.25 -1.00 -19.19
N GLU A 74 13.33 -0.11 -20.18
CA GLU A 74 14.17 1.09 -20.15
C GLU A 74 13.71 2.07 -19.06
N GLU A 75 12.40 2.26 -18.91
CA GLU A 75 11.84 3.12 -17.87
C GLU A 75 12.10 2.56 -16.48
N LEU A 76 11.98 1.24 -16.31
CA LEU A 76 12.23 0.61 -15.03
C LEU A 76 13.72 0.66 -14.69
N GLU A 77 14.60 0.41 -15.65
CA GLU A 77 16.04 0.55 -15.48
C GLU A 77 16.43 1.97 -15.06
N ALA A 78 15.94 3.00 -15.78
CA ALA A 78 16.18 4.40 -15.44
C ALA A 78 15.64 4.74 -14.04
N PHE A 79 14.45 4.26 -13.70
CA PHE A 79 13.88 4.44 -12.37
C PHE A 79 14.75 3.83 -11.27
N LEU A 80 15.26 2.62 -11.49
CA LEU A 80 16.13 1.89 -10.55
C LEU A 80 17.50 2.55 -10.39
N ALA A 81 18.06 3.12 -11.47
CA ALA A 81 19.33 3.83 -11.44
C ALA A 81 19.32 5.03 -10.46
N GLU A 82 18.19 5.73 -10.36
CA GLU A 82 18.00 6.86 -9.43
C GLU A 82 17.60 6.45 -8.00
N ARG A 83 17.48 5.15 -7.71
CA ARG A 83 17.10 4.66 -6.38
C ARG A 83 18.30 4.59 -5.45
N THR A 84 18.07 4.94 -4.19
CA THR A 84 19.06 4.74 -3.13
C THR A 84 19.38 3.25 -2.95
N ALA A 85 20.55 2.94 -2.39
CA ALA A 85 20.96 1.56 -2.09
C ALA A 85 19.89 0.79 -1.30
N GLY A 86 19.30 1.42 -0.26
CA GLY A 86 18.19 0.84 0.50
C GLY A 86 16.95 0.53 -0.35
N GLN A 87 16.55 1.46 -1.21
CA GLN A 87 15.39 1.26 -2.09
C GLN A 87 15.63 0.12 -3.10
N ARG A 88 16.85 0.01 -3.65
CA ARG A 88 17.24 -1.08 -4.55
C ARG A 88 17.24 -2.42 -3.82
N ALA A 89 17.89 -2.48 -2.66
CA ALA A 89 17.93 -3.68 -1.81
C ALA A 89 16.53 -4.17 -1.41
N PHE A 90 15.61 -3.24 -1.12
CA PHE A 90 14.22 -3.59 -0.81
C PHE A 90 13.50 -4.22 -2.01
N LEU A 91 13.60 -3.60 -3.19
CA LEU A 91 12.95 -4.12 -4.40
C LEU A 91 13.55 -5.47 -4.81
N GLU A 92 14.86 -5.62 -4.68
CA GLU A 92 15.56 -6.87 -4.95
C GLU A 92 15.14 -7.98 -3.98
N LEU A 93 15.05 -7.70 -2.68
CA LEU A 93 14.56 -8.63 -1.68
C LEU A 93 13.15 -9.14 -2.04
N LEU A 94 12.25 -8.23 -2.42
CA LEU A 94 10.91 -8.61 -2.85
C LEU A 94 10.90 -9.41 -4.14
N ALA A 95 11.75 -9.05 -5.12
CA ALA A 95 11.85 -9.78 -6.37
C ALA A 95 12.33 -11.23 -6.14
N ARG A 96 13.31 -11.42 -5.25
CA ARG A 96 13.82 -12.75 -4.86
C ARG A 96 12.75 -13.57 -4.13
N LYS A 97 12.18 -13.03 -3.04
CA LYS A 97 11.31 -13.81 -2.14
C LYS A 97 9.83 -13.80 -2.52
N GLY A 98 9.40 -12.93 -3.41
CA GLY A 98 8.01 -12.75 -3.81
C GLY A 98 7.18 -12.01 -2.76
N ARG A 99 6.97 -12.64 -1.60
CA ARG A 99 6.18 -12.10 -0.49
C ARG A 99 6.93 -12.25 0.83
N VAL A 100 7.05 -11.15 1.58
CA VAL A 100 7.92 -11.08 2.78
C VAL A 100 7.19 -10.40 3.93
N ALA A 101 7.34 -10.94 5.13
CA ALA A 101 6.80 -10.32 6.34
C ALA A 101 7.62 -9.07 6.73
N ARG A 102 6.98 -8.11 7.36
CA ARG A 102 7.62 -6.83 7.70
C ARG A 102 8.88 -6.97 8.56
N ASP A 103 8.83 -7.81 9.58
CA ASP A 103 9.97 -7.98 10.49
C ASP A 103 11.15 -8.65 9.79
N GLU A 104 10.87 -9.54 8.83
CA GLU A 104 11.87 -10.13 7.96
C GLU A 104 12.48 -9.09 7.02
N VAL A 105 11.68 -8.21 6.41
CA VAL A 105 12.22 -7.11 5.59
C VAL A 105 13.15 -6.21 6.39
N VAL A 106 12.78 -5.83 7.62
CA VAL A 106 13.65 -4.99 8.47
C VAL A 106 14.97 -5.70 8.78
N ARG A 107 14.93 -6.99 9.11
CA ARG A 107 16.14 -7.77 9.40
C ARG A 107 17.06 -7.85 8.18
N GLU A 108 16.52 -8.22 7.02
CA GLU A 108 17.28 -8.39 5.78
C GLU A 108 17.89 -7.08 5.30
N LEU A 109 17.15 -5.96 5.39
CA LEU A 109 17.68 -4.64 5.02
C LEU A 109 18.75 -4.15 5.99
N ARG A 110 18.60 -4.42 7.29
CA ARG A 110 19.64 -4.11 8.29
C ARG A 110 20.96 -4.80 7.96
N GLU A 111 20.89 -6.08 7.58
CA GLU A 111 22.06 -6.86 7.16
C GLU A 111 22.63 -6.36 5.83
N ALA A 112 21.78 -6.18 4.81
CA ALA A 112 22.20 -5.75 3.48
C ALA A 112 22.82 -4.33 3.46
N LEU A 113 22.38 -3.44 4.36
CA LEU A 113 22.88 -2.08 4.45
C LEU A 113 24.00 -1.91 5.48
N ALA A 114 24.36 -2.98 6.21
CA ALA A 114 25.27 -2.94 7.34
C ALA A 114 24.92 -1.84 8.36
N ASP A 115 23.63 -1.55 8.52
CA ASP A 115 23.12 -0.47 9.39
C ASP A 115 22.27 -1.05 10.53
N PRO A 116 22.85 -1.28 11.72
CA PRO A 116 22.14 -1.86 12.85
C PRO A 116 21.00 -0.96 13.37
N SER A 117 21.00 0.33 13.05
CA SER A 117 19.97 1.27 13.46
C SER A 117 18.72 1.23 12.56
N PHE A 118 18.83 0.63 11.36
CA PHE A 118 17.74 0.52 10.42
C PHE A 118 16.53 -0.16 11.05
N GLY A 119 15.38 0.52 10.99
CA GLY A 119 14.19 0.09 11.69
C GLY A 119 12.89 0.31 10.93
N SER A 120 11.83 0.14 11.70
CA SER A 120 10.44 0.24 11.27
C SER A 120 10.08 1.57 10.58
N ARG A 121 10.70 2.67 11.03
CA ARG A 121 10.44 4.03 10.53
C ARG A 121 11.17 4.27 9.21
N ASP A 122 12.39 3.80 9.10
CA ASP A 122 13.23 3.91 7.90
C ASP A 122 12.60 3.12 6.75
N LEU A 123 12.14 1.90 7.03
CA LEU A 123 11.37 1.10 6.08
C LEU A 123 10.12 1.84 5.57
N ALA A 124 9.38 2.50 6.47
CA ALA A 124 8.19 3.27 6.07
C ALA A 124 8.55 4.46 5.16
N GLY A 125 9.63 5.18 5.46
CA GLY A 125 10.14 6.28 4.64
C GLY A 125 10.62 5.82 3.26
N LEU A 126 11.34 4.70 3.22
CA LEU A 126 11.81 4.06 2.00
C LEU A 126 10.63 3.71 1.08
N ILE A 127 9.63 2.99 1.62
CA ILE A 127 8.43 2.57 0.89
C ILE A 127 7.67 3.79 0.37
N ALA A 128 7.43 4.78 1.23
CA ALA A 128 6.75 6.01 0.83
C ALA A 128 7.51 6.71 -0.30
N GLY A 129 8.84 6.79 -0.22
CA GLY A 129 9.69 7.38 -1.25
C GLY A 129 9.60 6.65 -2.60
N ILE A 130 9.45 5.32 -2.60
CA ILE A 130 9.23 4.55 -3.83
C ILE A 130 7.82 4.81 -4.36
N SER A 131 6.79 4.59 -3.53
CA SER A 131 5.39 4.71 -3.95
C SER A 131 5.03 6.11 -4.45
N MET A 132 5.54 7.17 -3.81
CA MET A 132 5.34 8.55 -4.28
C MET A 132 5.96 8.77 -5.66
N ARG A 133 7.18 8.28 -5.90
CA ARG A 133 7.85 8.46 -7.20
C ARG A 133 7.16 7.66 -8.31
N ILE A 134 6.73 6.43 -8.03
CA ILE A 134 5.91 5.64 -8.97
C ILE A 134 4.60 6.37 -9.29
N GLY A 135 3.92 6.90 -8.26
CA GLY A 135 2.67 7.65 -8.41
C GLY A 135 2.85 8.92 -9.26
N ASN A 136 3.90 9.70 -9.02
CA ASN A 136 4.22 10.90 -9.80
C ASN A 136 4.51 10.60 -11.28
N LEU A 137 5.06 9.42 -11.57
CA LEU A 137 5.29 8.94 -12.94
C LEU A 137 4.02 8.35 -13.58
N GLY A 138 2.94 8.20 -12.82
CA GLY A 138 1.71 7.55 -13.28
C GLY A 138 1.91 6.10 -13.67
N LYS A 139 2.87 5.40 -13.06
CA LYS A 139 3.24 4.02 -13.38
C LYS A 139 2.56 3.00 -12.48
N GLU A 140 2.43 1.77 -12.98
CA GLU A 140 1.94 0.65 -12.18
C GLU A 140 2.82 0.40 -10.94
N PRO A 141 2.22 0.02 -9.80
CA PRO A 141 2.98 -0.30 -8.60
C PRO A 141 3.86 -1.54 -8.79
N LEU A 142 5.11 -1.46 -8.34
CA LEU A 142 6.06 -2.58 -8.38
C LEU A 142 5.85 -3.59 -7.23
N PHE A 143 5.16 -3.18 -6.17
CA PHE A 143 4.84 -4.03 -5.03
C PHE A 143 3.55 -3.55 -4.35
N ARG A 144 2.97 -4.40 -3.50
CA ARG A 144 1.81 -4.12 -2.67
C ARG A 144 2.15 -4.28 -1.19
N VAL A 145 1.44 -3.53 -0.36
CA VAL A 145 1.54 -3.60 1.10
C VAL A 145 0.24 -4.15 1.63
N GLU A 146 0.29 -5.28 2.32
CA GLU A 146 -0.87 -5.92 2.94
C GLU A 146 -0.73 -5.85 4.47
N ARG A 147 -1.85 -5.67 5.17
CA ARG A 147 -1.93 -5.85 6.62
C ARG A 147 -3.00 -6.88 6.92
N ARG A 148 -2.63 -7.96 7.61
CA ARG A 148 -3.56 -9.02 7.99
C ARG A 148 -3.34 -9.45 9.43
N ARG A 149 -4.41 -9.90 10.09
CA ARG A 149 -4.30 -10.52 11.41
C ARG A 149 -3.85 -11.98 11.27
N VAL A 150 -2.81 -12.36 11.99
CA VAL A 150 -2.30 -13.74 12.09
C VAL A 150 -2.10 -14.05 13.56
N GLY A 151 -2.79 -15.06 14.09
CA GLY A 151 -2.72 -15.42 15.51
C GLY A 151 -3.10 -14.27 16.45
N GLY A 152 -4.10 -13.46 16.10
CA GLY A 152 -4.56 -12.31 16.90
C GLY A 152 -3.67 -11.06 16.81
N ARG A 153 -2.52 -11.11 16.12
CA ARG A 153 -1.61 -9.98 15.93
C ARG A 153 -1.74 -9.39 14.53
N LEU A 154 -1.70 -8.06 14.42
CA LEU A 154 -1.66 -7.38 13.13
C LEU A 154 -0.24 -7.49 12.54
N MET A 155 -0.12 -8.14 11.39
CA MET A 155 1.14 -8.32 10.67
C MET A 155 1.11 -7.60 9.32
N GLY A 156 2.24 -6.99 8.95
CA GLY A 156 2.44 -6.39 7.64
C GLY A 156 3.18 -7.33 6.70
N PHE A 157 2.76 -7.39 5.45
CA PHE A 157 3.40 -8.13 4.37
C PHE A 157 3.66 -7.22 3.18
N TYR A 158 4.75 -7.51 2.47
CA TYR A 158 5.15 -6.83 1.25
C TYR A 158 5.24 -7.86 0.15
N GLU A 159 4.64 -7.57 -1.01
CA GLU A 159 4.57 -8.52 -2.11
C GLU A 159 4.93 -7.84 -3.43
N VAL A 160 5.88 -8.41 -4.17
CA VAL A 160 6.27 -7.92 -5.49
C VAL A 160 5.14 -8.14 -6.49
N SER A 161 4.98 -7.22 -7.44
CA SER A 161 4.12 -7.44 -8.59
C SER A 161 4.68 -8.60 -9.43
N SER A 162 3.89 -9.67 -9.60
CA SER A 162 4.28 -10.83 -10.41
C SER A 162 4.65 -10.44 -11.85
N LYS A 163 3.99 -9.41 -12.39
CA LYS A 163 4.25 -8.84 -13.73
C LYS A 163 5.69 -8.33 -13.90
N TYR A 164 6.30 -7.82 -12.82
CA TYR A 164 7.60 -7.16 -12.86
C TYR A 164 8.70 -7.94 -12.13
N ARG A 165 8.39 -9.08 -11.53
CA ARG A 165 9.32 -9.85 -10.69
C ARG A 165 10.60 -10.23 -11.41
N GLU A 166 10.49 -10.91 -12.56
CA GLU A 166 11.64 -11.38 -13.33
C GLU A 166 12.48 -10.21 -13.86
N LEU A 167 11.82 -9.15 -14.32
CA LEU A 167 12.50 -7.95 -14.80
C LEU A 167 13.25 -7.23 -13.68
N LEU A 168 12.65 -7.11 -12.49
CA LEU A 168 13.32 -6.57 -11.32
C LEU A 168 14.52 -7.42 -10.90
N LEU A 169 14.40 -8.75 -10.94
CA LEU A 169 15.52 -9.66 -10.67
C LEU A 169 16.66 -9.43 -11.66
N LYS A 170 16.38 -9.42 -12.96
CA LYS A 170 17.36 -9.16 -14.01
C LYS A 170 18.09 -7.83 -13.79
N LEU A 171 17.34 -6.74 -13.62
CA LEU A 171 17.91 -5.38 -13.54
C LEU A 171 18.65 -5.09 -12.21
N LEU A 172 18.30 -5.79 -11.12
CA LEU A 172 18.89 -5.54 -9.80
C LEU A 172 20.00 -6.52 -9.42
N SER A 173 19.94 -7.77 -9.88
CA SER A 173 20.91 -8.81 -9.50
C SER A 173 22.22 -8.72 -10.30
N GLY A 174 22.27 -7.89 -11.34
CA GLY A 174 23.47 -7.73 -12.18
C GLY A 174 23.83 -8.95 -13.02
N GLU A 175 22.96 -9.96 -13.09
CA GLU A 175 23.10 -11.11 -13.98
C GLU A 175 22.65 -10.70 -15.40
N SER A 176 23.62 -10.27 -16.20
CA SER A 176 23.56 -10.32 -17.67
C SER A 176 24.21 -11.60 -18.18
#